data_AF-A0A1Z3N6C9-F1
#
_entry.id   AF-A0A1Z3N6C9-F1
#
_cell.length_a   1.000
_cell.length_b   1.000
_cell.length_c   1.000
_cell.angle_alpha   90.00
_cell.angle_beta   90.00
_cell.angle_gamma   90.00
#
_symmetry.space_group_name_H-M   'P 1'
#
loop_
_entity.id
_entity.type
_entity.pdbx_description
1 polymer ?
#
loop_
_entity_poly.entity_id
_entity_poly.type
_entity_poly.pdbx_seq_one_letter_code
_entity_poly.pdbx_strand_id
1 'polypeptide(L)'
;MRDPKEYPTLLLIHNLWTRGSDIMSIFSALSDRGLKSRTGKEWSYGVIKSIGQRIESGAIVLQSGKLALSESFLKGTSSASKVLTKKRKG
;
A
#
# COMPACT_ATOMS: atom_id res chain seq x y z
N MET A 1 14.23 -8.73 -9.56
CA MET A 1 13.59 -9.59 -8.55
C MET A 1 12.87 -8.70 -7.54
N ARG A 2 11.57 -8.89 -7.30
CA ARG A 2 10.91 -8.33 -6.10
C ARG A 2 11.48 -9.09 -4.91
N ASP A 3 12.01 -8.38 -3.94
CA ASP A 3 12.68 -8.99 -2.79
C ASP A 3 11.66 -9.81 -1.99
N PRO A 4 11.86 -11.12 -1.78
CA PRO A 4 10.89 -11.99 -1.10
C PRO A 4 10.55 -11.51 0.32
N LYS A 5 11.47 -10.76 0.95
CA LYS A 5 11.32 -10.21 2.30
C LYS A 5 10.39 -8.99 2.37
N GLU A 6 10.23 -8.25 1.28
CA GLU A 6 9.36 -7.06 1.26
C GLU A 6 7.89 -7.42 1.07
N TYR A 7 7.64 -8.56 0.45
CA TYR A 7 6.31 -8.95 0.03
C TYR A 7 5.33 -9.18 1.19
N PRO A 8 5.69 -9.87 2.29
CA PRO A 8 4.82 -10.00 3.47
C PRO A 8 4.47 -8.65 4.08
N THR A 9 5.42 -7.71 4.11
CA THR A 9 5.23 -6.37 4.67
C THR A 9 4.28 -5.53 3.83
N LEU A 10 4.44 -5.56 2.49
CA LEU A 10 3.52 -4.89 1.58
C LEU A 10 2.10 -5.45 1.68
N LEU A 11 1.96 -6.78 1.83
CA LEU A 11 0.66 -7.43 2.02
C LEU A 11 -0.01 -6.99 3.32
N LEU A 12 0.77 -6.87 4.40
CA LEU A 12 0.29 -6.35 5.67
C LEU A 12 -0.19 -4.89 5.53
N ILE A 13 0.60 -4.01 4.89
CA ILE A 13 0.22 -2.62 4.64
C ILE A 13 -1.09 -2.55 3.84
N HIS A 14 -1.21 -3.35 2.78
CA HIS A 14 -2.44 -3.42 1.98
C HIS A 14 -3.65 -3.84 2.82
N ASN A 15 -3.53 -4.88 3.63
CA ASN A 15 -4.61 -5.35 4.48
C ASN A 15 -5.03 -4.33 5.53
N LEU A 16 -4.08 -3.63 6.18
CA LEU A 16 -4.39 -2.59 7.14
C LEU A 16 -5.03 -1.37 6.46
N TRP A 17 -4.52 -0.96 5.31
CA TRP A 17 -5.06 0.16 4.53
C TRP A 17 -6.49 -0.10 4.08
N THR A 18 -6.76 -1.26 3.48
CA THR A 18 -8.09 -1.64 3.01
C THR A 18 -9.11 -1.82 4.14
N ARG A 19 -8.66 -2.07 5.36
CA ARG A 19 -9.49 -2.09 6.58
C ARG A 19 -9.75 -0.69 7.17
N GLY A 20 -9.16 0.36 6.59
CA GLY A 20 -9.34 1.74 7.03
C GLY A 20 -8.44 2.17 8.19
N SER A 21 -7.35 1.44 8.46
CA SER A 21 -6.33 1.89 9.42
C SER A 21 -5.67 3.18 8.93
N ASP A 22 -5.44 4.13 9.84
CA ASP A 22 -4.69 5.34 9.53
C ASP A 22 -3.18 5.04 9.40
N ILE A 23 -2.44 5.99 8.80
CA ILE A 23 -1.01 5.81 8.51
C ILE A 23 -0.18 5.59 9.79
N MET A 24 -0.52 6.24 10.90
CA MET A 24 0.21 6.08 12.15
C MET A 24 -0.02 4.70 12.75
N SER A 25 -1.27 4.19 12.72
CA SER A 25 -1.58 2.82 13.12
C SER A 25 -0.81 1.79 12.29
N ILE A 26 -0.71 2.01 10.97
CA ILE A 26 0.08 1.15 10.08
C ILE A 26 1.57 1.22 10.44
N PHE A 27 2.11 2.42 10.64
CA PHE A 27 3.50 2.61 11.04
C PHE A 27 3.81 1.89 12.35
N SER A 28 2.99 2.08 13.40
CA SER A 28 3.16 1.38 14.68
C SER A 28 3.12 -0.14 14.50
N ALA A 29 2.16 -0.66 13.72
CA ALA A 29 2.07 -2.10 13.46
C ALA A 29 3.31 -2.67 12.75
N LEU A 30 3.98 -1.88 11.91
CA LEU A 30 5.24 -2.28 11.26
C LEU A 30 6.40 -2.26 12.25
N SER A 31 6.49 -1.21 13.06
CA SER A 31 7.54 -1.03 14.08
C SER A 31 7.46 -2.09 15.17
N ASP A 32 6.27 -2.37 15.70
CA ASP A 32 6.02 -3.38 16.74
C ASP A 32 6.43 -4.79 16.28
N ARG A 33 6.33 -5.05 14.98
CA ARG A 33 6.71 -6.32 14.35
C ARG A 33 8.17 -6.34 13.89
N GLY A 34 8.93 -5.26 14.08
CA GLY A 34 10.31 -5.13 13.64
C GLY A 34 10.49 -5.19 12.12
N LEU A 35 9.43 -4.88 11.35
CA LEU A 35 9.42 -5.02 9.89
C LEU A 35 10.12 -3.84 9.24
N LYS A 36 11.30 -4.08 8.68
CA LYS A 36 12.12 -3.08 7.98
C LYS A 36 11.82 -3.04 6.48
N SER A 37 12.14 -1.91 5.85
CA SER A 37 12.12 -1.74 4.38
C SER A 37 13.21 -2.58 3.70
N ARG A 38 13.22 -2.65 2.36
CA ARG A 38 14.31 -3.27 1.56
C ARG A 38 15.71 -2.95 2.07
N THR A 39 15.90 -1.69 2.44
CA THR A 39 17.20 -1.13 2.77
C THR A 39 17.59 -1.37 4.23
N GLY A 40 16.79 -2.14 4.99
CA GLY A 40 16.98 -2.34 6.42
C GLY A 40 16.61 -1.11 7.27
N LYS A 41 16.07 -0.06 6.65
CA LYS A 41 15.60 1.14 7.34
C LYS A 41 14.16 0.98 7.79
N GLU A 42 13.78 1.72 8.84
CA GLU A 42 12.39 1.88 9.24
C GLU A 42 11.53 2.47 8.11
N TRP A 43 10.24 2.17 8.16
CA TRP A 43 9.29 2.72 7.21
C TRP A 43 9.06 4.19 7.50
N SER A 44 9.12 5.05 6.48
CA SER A 44 8.71 6.43 6.68
C SER A 44 7.22 6.61 6.44
N TYR A 45 6.63 7.58 7.14
CA TYR A 45 5.24 8.01 6.91
C TYR A 45 4.95 8.26 5.43
N GLY A 46 5.85 8.96 4.74
CA GLY A 46 5.71 9.28 3.32
C GLY A 46 5.64 8.04 2.43
N VAL A 47 6.45 7.01 2.72
CA VAL A 47 6.43 5.75 1.96
C VAL A 47 5.12 5.01 2.17
N ILE A 48 4.65 4.90 3.42
CA ILE A 48 3.36 4.23 3.73
C ILE A 48 2.21 4.97 3.02
N LYS A 49 2.19 6.29 3.08
CA LYS A 49 1.21 7.14 2.39
C LYS A 49 1.23 6.90 0.87
N SER A 50 2.40 6.89 0.24
CA SER A 50 2.53 6.62 -1.20
C SER A 50 2.05 5.23 -1.60
N ILE A 51 2.26 4.21 -0.75
CA ILE A 51 1.72 2.87 -0.98
C ILE A 51 0.20 2.89 -0.92
N GLY A 52 -0.38 3.51 0.11
CA GLY A 52 -1.83 3.67 0.24
C GLY A 52 -2.47 4.33 -0.98
N GLN A 53 -1.89 5.44 -1.45
CA GLN A 53 -2.34 6.13 -2.67
C GLN A 53 -2.28 5.24 -3.92
N ARG A 54 -1.28 4.35 -4.02
CA ARG A 54 -1.16 3.38 -5.13
C ARG A 54 -2.20 2.27 -5.04
N ILE A 55 -2.60 1.88 -3.83
CA ILE A 55 -3.72 0.95 -3.63
C ILE A 55 -5.03 1.61 -4.04
N GLU A 56 -5.29 2.84 -3.59
CA GLU A 56 -6.51 3.59 -3.92
C GLU A 56 -6.67 3.88 -5.41
N SER A 57 -5.57 4.23 -6.08
CA SER A 57 -5.57 4.46 -7.53
C SER A 57 -5.64 3.17 -8.35
N GLY A 58 -5.69 1.99 -7.71
CA GLY A 58 -5.68 0.70 -8.39
C GLY A 58 -4.37 0.39 -9.10
N ALA A 59 -3.29 1.10 -8.79
CA ALA A 59 -1.95 0.79 -9.30
C ALA A 59 -1.39 -0.48 -8.64
N ILE A 60 -1.70 -0.71 -7.36
CA ILE A 60 -1.42 -1.94 -6.62
C ILE A 60 -2.74 -2.68 -6.41
N VAL A 61 -2.81 -3.92 -6.88
CA VAL A 61 -4.01 -4.76 -6.76
C VAL A 61 -3.63 -6.12 -6.18
N LEU A 62 -4.56 -6.71 -5.43
CA LEU A 62 -4.44 -8.09 -4.97
C LEU A 62 -5.05 -9.02 -6.03
N GLN A 63 -4.20 -9.76 -6.76
CA GLN A 63 -4.61 -10.75 -7.77
C GLN A 63 -4.19 -12.14 -7.34
N SER A 64 -5.16 -13.06 -7.26
CA SER A 64 -4.92 -14.46 -6.88
C SER A 64 -4.11 -14.62 -5.59
N GLY A 65 -4.46 -13.81 -4.58
CA GLY A 65 -3.76 -13.78 -3.29
C GLY A 65 -2.39 -13.11 -3.32
N LYS A 66 -2.01 -12.47 -4.44
CA LYS A 66 -0.71 -11.79 -4.58
C LYS A 66 -0.80 -10.32 -4.96
N LEU A 67 0.03 -9.49 -4.32
CA LEU A 67 0.17 -8.09 -4.71
C LEU A 67 0.85 -7.97 -6.08
N ALA A 68 0.11 -7.47 -7.05
CA ALA A 68 0.54 -7.21 -8.42
C ALA A 68 0.37 -5.72 -8.75
N LEU A 69 1.12 -5.26 -9.77
CA LEU A 69 0.79 -3.98 -10.39
C LEU A 69 -0.34 -4.24 -11.38
N SER A 70 -1.31 -3.33 -11.48
CA SER A 70 -2.37 -3.47 -12.47
C SER A 70 -1.81 -3.35 -13.89
N GLU A 71 -2.45 -4.02 -14.85
CA GLU A 71 -2.05 -3.93 -16.25
C GLU A 71 -2.14 -2.49 -16.77
N SER A 72 -3.12 -1.71 -16.31
CA SER A 72 -3.29 -0.30 -16.68
C SER A 72 -2.12 0.56 -16.19
N PHE A 73 -1.58 0.26 -15.01
CA PHE A 73 -0.37 0.91 -14.50
C PHE A 73 0.86 0.55 -15.35
N LEU A 74 1.02 -0.73 -15.71
CA LEU A 74 2.16 -1.19 -16.51
C LEU A 74 2.13 -0.68 -17.95
N LYS A 75 0.94 -0.60 -18.56
CA LYS A 75 0.73 -0.11 -19.93
C LYS A 75 0.82 1.42 -20.03
N GLY A 76 1.03 2.14 -18.93
CA GLY A 76 1.05 3.60 -18.91
C GLY A 76 -0.30 4.25 -19.25
N THR A 77 -1.34 3.44 -19.44
CA THR A 77 -2.72 3.88 -19.62
C THR A 77 -3.29 4.19 -18.24
N SER A 78 -2.80 5.25 -17.61
CA SER A 78 -3.44 5.78 -16.41
C SER A 78 -4.81 6.32 -16.83
N SER A 79 -5.83 5.47 -16.77
CA SER A 79 -7.16 5.98 -16.48
C SER A 79 -7.10 6.42 -15.02
N ALA A 80 -6.59 7.64 -14.81
CA ALA A 80 -6.79 8.41 -13.61
C ALA A 80 -8.30 8.67 -13.53
N SER A 81 -9.02 7.66 -13.06
CA SER A 81 -10.41 7.82 -12.67
C SER A 81 -10.38 8.71 -11.44
N LYS A 82 -10.70 9.98 -11.64
CA LYS A 82 -11.30 10.83 -10.62
C LYS A 82 -12.39 10.02 -9.93
N VAL A 83 -12.12 9.45 -8.76
CA VAL A 83 -13.18 9.06 -7.83
C VAL A 83 -13.10 10.00 -6.64
N LEU A 84 -13.79 11.12 -6.84
CA LEU A 84 -14.29 11.96 -5.78
C LEU A 84 -15.28 11.14 -4.92
N THR A 85 -15.24 11.39 -3.61
CA THR A 85 -16.26 11.14 -2.56
C THR A 85 -16.29 9.78 -1.83
N LYS A 86 -16.02 9.83 -0.50
CA LYS A 86 -17.08 9.63 0.50
C LYS A 86 -16.74 10.28 1.86
N LYS A 87 -17.37 11.43 2.11
CA LYS A 87 -18.03 11.88 3.35
C LYS A 87 -17.66 11.11 4.64
N ARG A 88 -16.93 11.75 5.57
CA ARG A 88 -17.09 11.50 7.01
C ARG A 88 -17.84 12.68 7.60
N LYS A 89 -19.12 12.45 7.93
CA LYS A 89 -19.95 13.30 8.78
C LYS A 89 -19.50 13.04 10.23
N GLY A 90 -19.21 14.10 10.96
CA GLY A 90 -19.01 14.15 12.41
C GLY A 90 -19.24 15.59 12.81
#